data_AF-A0A1H0VXW1-F1
#
_entry.id   AF-A0A1H0VXW1-F1
#
_cell.length_a   1.000
_cell.length_b   1.000
_cell.length_c   1.000
_cell.angle_alpha   90.00
_cell.angle_beta   90.00
_cell.angle_gamma   90.00
#
_symmetry.space_group_name_H-M   'P 1'
#
loop_
_entity.id
_entity.type
_entity.pdbx_description
1 polymer ?
#
loop_
_entity_poly.entity_id
_entity_poly.type
_entity_poly.pdbx_seq_one_letter_code
_entity_poly.pdbx_strand_id
1 'polypeptide(L)'
;MKNRSLPRLLLTLLPALVLAASGCTPTACPAVGFVNLGPVELDLSGLPAGTSVSACFGTGDRCDPVPVTRDGSGRWIVPQTPPFVQPDNAPVPLPRIRVVAAKPDQSISDHQYGIEHTPPRGGCDNSYALLPVEVL
;
A
#
# COMPACT_ATOMS: atom_id res chain seq x y z
N MET A 1 16.14 12.24 94.33
CA MET A 1 14.70 11.99 94.03
C MET A 1 14.48 12.39 92.57
N LYS A 2 14.54 11.44 91.62
CA LYS A 2 13.44 10.59 91.11
C LYS A 2 12.49 11.35 90.15
N ASN A 3 12.67 11.11 88.84
CA ASN A 3 11.66 10.78 87.81
C ASN A 3 12.28 11.03 86.41
N ARG A 4 12.75 10.00 85.69
CA ARG A 4 12.01 9.15 84.74
C ARG A 4 11.16 9.95 83.75
N SER A 5 11.50 9.90 82.46
CA SER A 5 10.71 9.23 81.39
C SER A 5 11.23 9.62 79.99
N LEU A 6 11.70 8.63 79.24
CA LEU A 6 12.00 8.72 77.80
C LEU A 6 10.68 8.74 76.99
N PRO A 7 10.51 9.64 76.01
CA PRO A 7 9.47 9.49 75.01
C PRO A 7 10.02 8.76 73.78
N ARG A 8 9.58 7.52 73.68
CA ARG A 8 9.29 6.68 72.50
C ARG A 8 9.64 7.27 71.13
N LEU A 9 10.48 6.53 70.41
CA LEU A 9 10.49 6.46 68.94
C LEU A 9 9.05 6.36 68.43
N LEU A 10 8.56 7.40 67.75
CA LEU A 10 7.42 7.29 66.84
C LEU A 10 7.99 7.10 65.44
N LEU A 11 8.02 5.83 65.02
CA LEU A 11 8.27 5.39 63.66
C LEU A 11 7.08 5.87 62.81
N THR A 12 7.16 7.06 62.23
CA THR A 12 6.17 7.52 61.25
C THR A 12 6.37 6.75 59.96
N LEU A 13 5.49 5.77 59.71
CA LEU A 13 5.36 5.09 58.43
C LEU A 13 5.19 6.12 57.31
N LEU A 14 6.14 6.16 56.38
CA LEU A 14 5.93 6.78 55.07
C LEU A 14 4.93 5.91 54.28
N PRO A 15 3.80 6.46 53.79
CA PRO A 15 3.14 5.86 52.65
C PRO A 15 3.94 6.26 51.41
N ALA A 16 4.81 5.37 50.93
CA ALA A 16 5.39 5.49 49.61
C ALA A 16 4.26 5.31 48.59
N LEU A 17 3.68 6.44 48.19
CA LEU A 17 2.67 6.52 47.14
C LEU A 17 3.38 6.24 45.79
N VAL A 18 3.55 4.97 45.45
CA VAL A 18 4.02 4.56 44.13
C VAL A 18 2.84 4.73 43.17
N LEU A 19 2.63 5.96 42.67
CA LEU A 19 1.92 6.13 41.40
C LEU A 19 2.82 5.52 40.33
N ALA A 20 2.63 4.24 40.05
CA ALA A 20 3.00 3.66 38.78
C ALA A 20 2.16 4.38 37.73
N ALA A 21 2.66 5.51 37.24
CA ALA A 21 2.18 6.11 36.02
C ALA A 21 2.40 5.07 34.93
N SER A 22 1.34 4.33 34.60
CA SER A 22 1.25 3.58 33.35
C SER A 22 1.34 4.63 32.24
N GLY A 23 2.58 4.93 31.86
CA GLY A 23 2.90 5.76 30.72
C GLY A 23 2.35 5.10 29.48
N CYS A 24 1.09 5.38 29.17
CA CYS A 24 0.59 5.30 27.82
C CYS A 24 1.35 6.37 27.03
N THR A 25 2.57 6.06 26.59
CA THR A 25 3.17 6.81 25.51
C THR A 25 2.27 6.58 24.32
N PRO A 26 1.54 7.60 23.81
CA PRO A 26 0.81 7.41 22.57
C PRO A 26 1.84 6.99 21.53
N THR A 27 1.61 5.82 20.91
CA THR A 27 2.42 5.38 19.78
C THR A 27 2.20 6.39 18.66
N ALA A 28 3.04 7.42 18.62
CA ALA A 28 3.03 8.41 17.57
C ALA A 28 3.66 7.77 16.34
N CYS A 29 2.86 7.43 15.35
CA CYS A 29 3.38 6.94 14.09
C CYS A 29 4.02 8.12 13.34
N PRO A 30 5.20 7.92 12.71
CA PRO A 30 5.77 8.94 11.85
C PRO A 30 4.83 9.17 10.66
N ALA A 31 4.70 10.42 10.20
CA ALA A 31 3.89 10.80 9.04
C ALA A 31 4.58 10.40 7.72
N VAL A 32 4.88 9.11 7.57
CA VAL A 32 5.47 8.53 6.35
C VAL A 32 4.33 7.99 5.50
N GLY A 33 4.18 8.54 4.30
CA GLY A 33 3.30 7.98 3.29
C GLY A 33 3.89 6.69 2.72
N PHE A 34 3.07 5.66 2.57
CA PHE A 34 3.45 4.45 1.85
C PHE A 34 2.98 4.58 0.39
N VAL A 35 3.85 4.21 -0.54
CA VAL A 35 3.49 4.06 -1.94
C VAL A 35 3.89 2.66 -2.39
N ASN A 36 2.94 1.91 -2.93
CA ASN A 36 3.20 0.61 -3.52
C ASN A 36 3.59 0.78 -5.01
N LEU A 37 4.88 0.56 -5.30
CA LEU A 37 5.46 0.55 -6.65
C LEU A 37 5.57 -0.87 -7.24
N GLY A 38 4.91 -1.85 -6.61
CA GLY A 38 4.82 -3.21 -7.12
C GLY A 38 4.10 -3.27 -8.47
N PRO A 39 4.31 -4.33 -9.26
CA PRO A 39 3.68 -4.42 -10.57
C PRO A 39 2.16 -4.58 -10.44
N VAL A 40 1.44 -4.14 -11.47
CA VAL A 40 -0.02 -4.31 -11.58
C VAL A 40 -0.32 -5.64 -12.25
N GLU A 41 -1.22 -6.42 -11.67
CA GLU A 41 -1.75 -7.64 -12.27
C GLU A 41 -2.98 -7.32 -13.10
N LEU A 42 -3.08 -7.87 -14.31
CA LEU A 42 -4.28 -7.81 -15.15
C LEU A 42 -5.05 -9.12 -15.06
N ASP A 43 -6.32 -9.03 -14.71
CA ASP A 43 -7.25 -10.13 -14.88
C ASP A 43 -7.93 -10.02 -16.25
N LEU A 44 -7.64 -10.99 -17.12
CA LEU A 44 -8.18 -11.09 -18.48
C LEU A 44 -9.24 -12.19 -18.61
N SER A 45 -9.75 -12.73 -17.49
CA SER A 45 -10.71 -13.85 -17.49
C SER A 45 -12.01 -13.54 -18.24
N GLY A 46 -12.40 -12.26 -18.32
CA GLY A 46 -13.55 -11.79 -19.09
C GLY A 46 -13.32 -11.70 -20.62
N LEU A 47 -12.07 -11.80 -21.08
CA LEU A 47 -11.74 -11.60 -22.49
C LEU A 47 -11.76 -12.91 -23.30
N PRO A 48 -12.08 -12.85 -24.61
CA PRO A 48 -11.99 -14.01 -25.48
C PRO A 48 -10.58 -14.61 -25.53
N ALA A 49 -10.48 -15.93 -25.70
CA ALA A 49 -9.20 -16.59 -25.91
C ALA A 49 -8.47 -16.06 -27.16
N GLY A 50 -7.13 -16.05 -27.10
CA GLY A 50 -6.27 -15.55 -28.18
C GLY A 50 -6.16 -14.03 -28.26
N THR A 51 -6.66 -13.30 -27.26
CA THR A 51 -6.54 -11.85 -27.18
C THR A 51 -5.10 -11.45 -26.84
N SER A 52 -4.54 -10.52 -27.61
CA SER A 52 -3.30 -9.83 -27.31
C SER A 52 -3.57 -8.63 -26.42
N VAL A 53 -2.68 -8.35 -25.46
CA VAL A 53 -2.83 -7.23 -24.53
C VAL A 53 -1.57 -6.38 -24.52
N SER A 54 -1.76 -5.07 -24.56
CA SER A 54 -0.72 -4.06 -24.37
C SER A 54 -1.17 -3.09 -23.28
N ALA A 55 -0.22 -2.49 -22.55
CA ALA A 55 -0.55 -1.56 -21.48
C ALA A 55 0.48 -0.44 -21.36
N CYS A 56 0.08 0.66 -20.73
CA CYS A 56 0.99 1.72 -20.33
C CYS A 56 0.42 2.52 -19.15
N PHE A 57 1.32 3.11 -18.37
CA PHE A 57 1.04 4.10 -17.36
C PHE A 57 1.44 5.46 -17.92
N GLY A 58 0.51 6.40 -17.96
CA GLY A 58 0.79 7.75 -18.42
C GLY A 58 -0.25 8.75 -17.97
N THR A 59 -0.01 10.00 -18.37
CA THR A 59 -0.89 11.10 -17.98
C THR A 59 -2.12 11.13 -18.88
N GLY A 60 -3.26 10.68 -18.37
CA GLY A 60 -4.46 10.47 -19.19
C GLY A 60 -4.21 9.45 -20.29
N ASP A 61 -4.86 9.59 -21.45
CA ASP A 61 -4.73 8.63 -22.56
C ASP A 61 -3.40 8.72 -23.32
N ARG A 62 -2.47 9.57 -22.86
CA ARG A 62 -1.20 9.85 -23.52
C ARG A 62 -0.08 8.95 -23.00
N CYS A 63 -0.10 7.72 -23.47
CA CYS A 63 1.05 6.83 -23.46
C CYS A 63 0.90 5.81 -24.60
N ASP A 64 2.03 5.29 -25.07
CA ASP A 64 2.06 4.27 -26.11
C ASP A 64 2.02 2.88 -25.44
N PRO A 65 0.94 2.09 -25.64
CA PRO A 65 0.81 0.78 -25.02
C PRO A 65 1.91 -0.17 -25.48
N VAL A 66 2.55 -0.83 -24.52
CA VAL A 66 3.59 -1.83 -24.76
C VAL A 66 3.00 -3.22 -24.59
N PRO A 67 3.31 -4.19 -25.46
CA PRO A 67 2.85 -5.56 -25.29
C PRO A 67 3.17 -6.12 -23.90
N VAL A 68 2.15 -6.64 -23.24
CA VAL A 68 2.29 -7.34 -21.96
C VAL A 68 2.47 -8.82 -22.27
N THR A 69 3.33 -9.50 -21.52
CA THR A 69 3.50 -10.96 -21.60
C THR A 69 3.21 -11.58 -20.25
N ARG A 70 2.81 -12.84 -20.24
CA ARG A 70 2.68 -13.60 -18.99
C ARG A 70 4.05 -13.80 -18.35
N ASP A 71 4.11 -13.71 -17.03
CA ASP A 71 5.30 -14.07 -16.25
C ASP A 71 5.47 -15.60 -16.18
N GLY A 72 6.52 -16.07 -15.50
CA GLY A 72 6.79 -17.51 -15.33
C GLY A 72 5.71 -18.28 -14.54
N SER A 73 4.80 -17.58 -13.88
CA SER A 73 3.62 -18.15 -13.20
C SER A 73 2.35 -18.08 -14.06
N GLY A 74 2.44 -17.57 -15.27
CA GLY A 74 1.31 -17.42 -16.17
C GLY A 74 0.45 -16.19 -15.90
N ARG A 75 0.86 -15.25 -15.03
CA ARG A 75 0.07 -14.04 -14.71
C ARG A 75 0.43 -12.89 -15.63
N TRP A 76 -0.52 -12.00 -15.92
CA TRP A 76 -0.28 -10.80 -16.72
C TRP A 76 0.18 -9.68 -15.82
N ILE A 77 1.49 -9.45 -15.81
CA ILE A 77 2.13 -8.52 -14.88
C ILE A 77 2.64 -7.31 -15.68
N VAL A 78 2.24 -6.10 -15.26
CA VAL A 78 2.69 -4.84 -15.83
C VAL A 78 3.60 -4.13 -14.83
N PRO A 79 4.92 -4.10 -15.05
CA PRO A 79 5.86 -3.38 -14.20
C PRO A 79 5.59 -1.87 -14.19
N GLN A 80 5.65 -1.25 -13.01
CA GLN A 80 5.63 0.21 -12.87
C GLN A 80 7.03 0.82 -13.16
N THR A 81 7.63 0.42 -14.28
CA THR A 81 8.94 0.90 -14.77
C THR A 81 8.90 1.05 -16.29
N PRO A 82 9.87 1.76 -16.92
CA PRO A 82 10.01 1.75 -18.36
C PRO A 82 10.08 0.32 -18.93
N PRO A 83 9.54 0.07 -20.14
CA PRO A 83 8.91 1.04 -21.06
C PRO A 83 7.42 1.31 -20.77
N PHE A 84 6.84 0.70 -19.73
CA PHE A 84 5.41 0.83 -19.43
C PHE A 84 5.05 2.17 -18.80
N VAL A 85 5.97 2.80 -18.05
CA VAL A 85 5.75 4.12 -17.44
C VAL A 85 6.24 5.23 -18.36
N GLN A 86 5.35 6.16 -18.72
CA GLN A 86 5.63 7.25 -19.65
C GLN A 86 4.98 8.57 -19.20
N PRO A 87 5.72 9.70 -19.17
CA PRO A 87 7.17 9.79 -19.31
C PRO A 87 7.90 9.12 -18.13
N ASP A 88 9.21 8.84 -18.27
CA ASP A 88 10.02 8.15 -17.25
C ASP A 88 9.99 8.79 -15.85
N ASN A 89 9.61 10.07 -15.75
CA ASN A 89 9.46 10.85 -14.53
C ASN A 89 7.99 11.01 -14.08
N ALA A 90 7.09 10.13 -14.50
CA ALA A 90 5.68 10.20 -14.15
C ALA A 90 5.48 10.28 -12.61
N PRO A 91 4.54 11.11 -12.14
CA PRO A 91 4.27 11.25 -10.71
C PRO A 91 3.73 9.94 -10.14
N VAL A 92 4.18 9.65 -8.92
CA VAL A 92 3.80 8.47 -8.14
C VAL A 92 2.89 8.93 -6.98
N PRO A 93 1.81 8.19 -6.66
CA PRO A 93 1.37 6.92 -7.23
C PRO A 93 0.74 7.07 -8.62
N LEU A 94 0.84 6.01 -9.44
CA LEU A 94 0.15 5.89 -10.72
C LEU A 94 -1.25 5.33 -10.45
N PRO A 95 -2.33 6.13 -10.53
CA PRO A 95 -3.65 5.69 -10.07
C PRO A 95 -4.43 4.91 -11.14
N ARG A 96 -3.94 4.94 -12.38
CA ARG A 96 -4.62 4.36 -13.55
C ARG A 96 -3.61 3.73 -14.50
N ILE A 97 -4.09 2.75 -15.23
CA ILE A 97 -3.37 2.07 -16.31
C ILE A 97 -4.23 2.08 -17.57
N ARG A 98 -3.65 2.42 -18.72
CA ARG A 98 -4.31 2.21 -20.00
C ARG A 98 -4.02 0.79 -20.46
N VAL A 99 -5.05 0.05 -20.82
CA VAL A 99 -4.94 -1.32 -21.35
C VAL A 99 -5.65 -1.38 -22.69
N VAL A 100 -4.95 -1.95 -23.67
CA VAL A 100 -5.47 -2.23 -25.00
C VAL A 100 -5.51 -3.73 -25.19
N ALA A 101 -6.70 -4.27 -25.40
CA ALA A 101 -6.95 -5.66 -25.71
C ALA A 101 -7.47 -5.78 -27.14
N ALA A 102 -6.82 -6.61 -27.95
CA ALA A 102 -7.18 -6.76 -29.35
C ALA A 102 -6.93 -8.18 -29.88
N LYS A 103 -7.70 -8.53 -30.90
CA LYS A 103 -7.46 -9.62 -31.83
C LYS A 103 -6.98 -9.05 -33.17
N PRO A 104 -6.39 -9.87 -34.07
CA PRO A 104 -5.86 -9.39 -35.35
C PRO A 104 -6.84 -8.50 -36.15
N ASP A 105 -8.14 -8.82 -36.11
CA ASP A 105 -9.16 -8.15 -36.90
C ASP A 105 -10.14 -7.30 -36.07
N GLN A 106 -9.92 -7.18 -34.76
CA GLN A 106 -10.91 -6.58 -33.85
C GLN A 106 -10.25 -5.95 -32.61
N SER A 107 -10.52 -4.66 -32.39
CA SER A 107 -10.30 -4.04 -31.08
C SER A 107 -11.38 -4.54 -30.11
N ILE A 108 -10.96 -5.05 -28.97
CA ILE A 108 -11.85 -5.55 -27.91
C ILE A 108 -12.02 -4.48 -26.84
N SER A 109 -10.91 -3.89 -26.38
CA SER A 109 -10.89 -2.83 -25.39
C SER A 109 -9.71 -1.88 -25.62
N ASP A 110 -9.93 -0.58 -25.39
CA ASP A 110 -8.90 0.45 -25.27
C ASP A 110 -9.38 1.46 -24.23
N HIS A 111 -9.02 1.23 -22.97
CA HIS A 111 -9.59 1.95 -21.84
C HIS A 111 -8.57 2.22 -20.74
N GLN A 112 -8.86 3.26 -19.94
CA GLN A 112 -8.16 3.51 -18.69
C GLN A 112 -8.89 2.84 -17.54
N TYR A 113 -8.16 2.00 -16.81
CA TYR A 113 -8.65 1.29 -15.65
C TYR A 113 -8.08 1.90 -14.37
N GLY A 114 -8.89 1.97 -13.31
CA GLY A 114 -8.42 2.33 -11.98
C GLY A 114 -7.57 1.21 -11.38
N ILE A 115 -6.51 1.57 -10.68
CA ILE A 115 -5.70 0.61 -9.93
C ILE A 115 -6.16 0.67 -8.47
N GLU A 116 -7.09 -0.22 -8.15
CA GLU A 116 -7.62 -0.32 -6.80
C GLU A 116 -6.62 -0.97 -5.85
N HIS A 117 -6.81 -0.76 -4.54
CA HIS A 117 -5.95 -1.33 -3.52
C HIS A 117 -6.73 -1.81 -2.30
N THR A 118 -6.12 -2.70 -1.53
CA THR A 118 -6.68 -3.11 -0.24
C THR A 118 -6.73 -1.92 0.73
N PRO A 119 -7.62 -1.94 1.74
CA PRO A 119 -7.51 -1.03 2.87
C PRO A 119 -6.12 -1.13 3.51
N PRO A 120 -5.58 -0.04 4.08
CA PRO A 120 -4.34 -0.09 4.84
C PRO A 120 -4.45 -1.09 5.98
N ARG A 121 -3.36 -1.82 6.26
CA ARG A 121 -3.31 -2.85 7.31
C ARG A 121 -3.51 -2.31 8.73
N GLY A 122 -3.39 -1.00 8.91
CA GLY A 122 -3.66 -0.28 10.16
C GLY A 122 -2.43 -0.16 11.07
N GLY A 123 -2.53 0.68 12.10
CA GLY A 123 -1.41 1.00 12.99
C GLY A 123 -0.37 1.91 12.32
N CYS A 124 0.91 1.74 12.63
CA CYS A 124 1.99 2.51 12.00
C CYS A 124 2.44 1.93 10.65
N ASP A 125 1.90 0.77 10.24
CA ASP A 125 2.11 0.19 8.91
C ASP A 125 0.90 0.50 8.03
N ASN A 126 1.05 1.51 7.17
CA ASN A 126 0.04 1.88 6.19
C ASN A 126 0.26 1.21 4.84
N SER A 127 0.96 0.07 4.80
CA SER A 127 1.10 -0.72 3.58
C SER A 127 -0.25 -1.25 3.08
N TYR A 128 -0.34 -1.37 1.76
CA TYR A 128 -1.49 -1.88 1.04
C TYR A 128 -1.03 -2.71 -0.16
N ALA A 129 -1.89 -3.60 -0.65
CA ALA A 129 -1.65 -4.35 -1.89
C ALA A 129 -2.48 -3.76 -3.03
N LEU A 130 -1.94 -3.80 -4.24
CA LEU A 130 -2.71 -3.50 -5.45
C LEU A 130 -3.62 -4.68 -5.76
N LEU A 131 -4.86 -4.40 -6.15
CA LEU A 131 -5.80 -5.41 -6.62
C LEU A 131 -5.61 -5.64 -8.13
N PRO A 132 -5.89 -6.85 -8.63
CA PRO A 132 -5.90 -7.10 -10.07
C PRO A 132 -6.87 -6.16 -10.79
N VAL A 133 -6.46 -5.69 -11.97
CA VAL A 133 -7.30 -4.88 -12.85
C VAL A 133 -8.11 -5.81 -13.74
N GLU A 134 -9.42 -5.83 -13.55
CA GLU A 134 -10.35 -6.56 -14.41
C GLU A 134 -10.50 -5.87 -15.76
N VAL A 135 -10.05 -6.54 -16.83
CA VAL A 135 -10.14 -6.03 -18.20
C VAL A 135 -11.37 -6.62 -18.88
N LEU A 136 -12.32 -5.74 -19.21
CA LEU A 136 -13.60 -6.04 -19.84
C LEU A 136 -13.65 -5.45 -21.25
#